data_AF-A0A661FDA4-F1
#
_entry.id   AF-A0A661FDA4-F1
#
_cell.length_a   1.000
_cell.length_b   1.000
_cell.length_c   1.000
_cell.angle_alpha   90.00
_cell.angle_beta   90.00
_cell.angle_gamma   90.00
#
_symmetry.space_group_name_H-M   'P 1'
#
loop_
_entity.id
_entity.type
_entity.pdbx_description
1 polymer ?
#
loop_
_entity_poly.entity_id
_entity_poly.type
_entity_poly.pdbx_seq_one_letter_code
_entity_poly.pdbx_strand_id
1 'polypeptide(L)'
;MLGTLAAIIITILFFKSALDSGKNPVHMAIAGFLVFFIPALLWTYFLAPGFKDALQHDPSNTLLKLTANYAYIVVACTCSIWAWFRIFRN
;
A
#
# COMPACT_ATOMS: atom_id res chain seq x y z
N MET A 1 10.38 1.94 -7.50
CA MET A 1 10.21 0.49 -7.74
C MET A 1 9.89 -0.31 -6.47
N LEU A 2 9.99 0.26 -5.26
CA LEU A 2 9.60 -0.44 -4.01
C LEU A 2 8.08 -0.65 -3.87
N GLY A 3 7.25 0.30 -4.34
CA GLY A 3 5.79 0.17 -4.28
C GLY A 3 5.24 -1.01 -5.09
N THR A 4 5.80 -1.28 -6.27
CA THR A 4 5.42 -2.44 -7.10
C THR A 4 5.81 -3.76 -6.46
N LEU A 5 7.00 -3.84 -5.86
CA LEU A 5 7.42 -5.00 -5.07
C LEU A 5 6.46 -5.27 -3.90
N ALA A 6 6.12 -4.23 -3.14
CA ALA A 6 5.16 -4.33 -2.04
C ALA A 6 3.78 -4.81 -2.52
N ALA A 7 3.27 -4.27 -3.64
CA ALA A 7 2.00 -4.70 -4.23
C ALA A 7 2.00 -6.19 -4.60
N ILE A 8 3.09 -6.69 -5.19
CA ILE A 8 3.24 -8.10 -5.55
C ILE A 8 3.24 -8.97 -4.29
N ILE A 9 4.00 -8.59 -3.25
CA ILE A 9 4.07 -9.33 -1.98
C ILE A 9 2.68 -9.44 -1.34
N ILE A 10 1.94 -8.33 -1.26
CA ILE A 10 0.57 -8.33 -0.71
C ILE A 10 -0.36 -9.19 -1.56
N THR A 11 -0.27 -9.11 -2.88
CA THR A 11 -1.10 -9.92 -3.79
C THR A 11 -0.85 -11.41 -3.59
N ILE A 12 0.42 -11.82 -3.49
CA ILE A 12 0.80 -13.21 -3.22
C ILE A 12 0.31 -13.67 -1.84
N LEU A 13 0.39 -12.79 -0.83
CA LEU A 13 -0.08 -13.07 0.52
C LEU A 13 -1.59 -13.34 0.54
N PHE A 14 -2.40 -12.51 -0.13
CA PHE A 14 -3.84 -12.74 -0.28
C PHE A 14 -4.16 -13.99 -1.10
N PHE A 15 -3.41 -14.24 -2.17
CA PHE A 15 -3.59 -15.42 -3.03
C PHE A 15 -3.34 -16.71 -2.25
N LYS A 16 -2.22 -16.78 -1.50
CA LYS A 16 -1.86 -17.96 -0.72
C LYS A 16 -2.84 -18.22 0.42
N SER A 17 -3.23 -17.18 1.15
CA SER A 17 -4.24 -17.33 2.21
C SER A 17 -5.62 -17.71 1.67
N ALA A 18 -5.97 -17.31 0.46
CA ALA A 18 -7.20 -17.74 -0.20
C ALA A 18 -7.18 -19.23 -0.58
N LEU A 19 -6.04 -19.73 -1.08
CA LEU A 19 -5.85 -21.16 -1.33
C LEU A 19 -6.00 -21.97 -0.04
N ASP A 20 -5.35 -21.54 1.05
CA ASP A 20 -5.42 -22.23 2.34
C ASP A 20 -6.84 -22.20 2.94
N SER A 21 -7.63 -21.18 2.64
CA SER A 21 -9.01 -21.02 3.13
C SER A 21 -10.08 -21.61 2.21
N GLY A 22 -9.69 -22.25 1.10
CA GLY A 22 -10.64 -22.79 0.10
C GLY A 22 -11.49 -21.74 -0.62
N LYS A 23 -11.09 -20.45 -0.58
CA LYS A 23 -11.78 -19.35 -1.27
C LYS A 23 -11.21 -19.17 -2.68
N ASN A 24 -11.97 -18.55 -3.59
CA ASN A 24 -11.49 -18.31 -4.95
C ASN A 24 -10.24 -17.39 -4.94
N PRO A 25 -9.06 -17.90 -5.32
CA PRO A 25 -7.79 -17.22 -5.07
C PRO A 25 -7.59 -16.01 -5.97
N VAL A 26 -8.17 -16.03 -7.18
CA VAL A 26 -8.09 -14.90 -8.12
C VAL A 26 -8.88 -13.70 -7.60
N HIS A 27 -10.09 -13.93 -7.07
CA HIS A 27 -10.91 -12.85 -6.51
C HIS A 27 -10.23 -12.20 -5.28
N MET A 28 -9.64 -13.01 -4.41
CA MET A 28 -8.94 -12.51 -3.23
C MET A 28 -7.62 -11.80 -3.57
N ALA A 29 -6.90 -12.26 -4.61
CA ALA A 29 -5.71 -11.57 -5.10
C ALA A 29 -6.05 -10.16 -5.64
N ILE A 30 -7.13 -10.04 -6.42
CA ILE A 30 -7.61 -8.75 -6.91
C ILE A 30 -8.03 -7.85 -5.74
N ALA A 31 -8.71 -8.39 -4.74
CA ALA A 31 -9.05 -7.65 -3.53
C ALA A 31 -7.80 -7.14 -2.80
N GLY A 32 -6.79 -7.98 -2.59
CA GLY A 32 -5.50 -7.59 -1.98
C GLY A 32 -4.78 -6.50 -2.78
N PHE A 33 -4.77 -6.61 -4.11
CA PHE A 33 -4.22 -5.58 -4.98
C PHE A 33 -4.97 -4.24 -4.84
N LEU A 34 -6.30 -4.25 -4.86
CA LEU A 34 -7.12 -3.05 -4.70
C LEU A 34 -6.92 -2.39 -3.33
N VAL A 35 -6.83 -3.19 -2.26
CA VAL A 35 -6.61 -2.67 -0.90
C VAL A 35 -5.22 -2.02 -0.76
N PHE A 36 -4.21 -2.48 -1.50
CA PHE A 36 -2.91 -1.81 -1.55
C PHE A 36 -2.96 -0.57 -2.45
N PHE A 37 -3.64 -0.67 -3.59
CA PHE A 37 -3.64 0.36 -4.63
C PHE A 37 -4.44 1.61 -4.24
N ILE A 38 -5.61 1.46 -3.60
CA ILE A 38 -6.49 2.58 -3.23
C ILE A 38 -5.79 3.56 -2.25
N PRO A 39 -5.19 3.11 -1.13
CA PRO A 39 -4.45 3.99 -0.23
C PRO A 39 -3.22 4.62 -0.88
N ALA A 40 -2.52 3.86 -1.74
CA ALA A 40 -1.37 4.38 -2.49
C ALA A 40 -1.78 5.52 -3.45
N LEU A 41 -2.91 5.37 -4.15
CA LEU A 41 -3.48 6.42 -4.99
C LEU A 41 -3.94 7.63 -4.17
N LEU A 42 -4.67 7.40 -3.08
CA LEU A 42 -5.11 8.46 -2.17
C LEU A 42 -3.92 9.28 -1.65
N TRP A 43 -2.85 8.61 -1.23
CA TRP A 43 -1.64 9.31 -0.80
C TRP A 43 -1.03 10.14 -1.93
N THR A 44 -0.94 9.56 -3.13
CA THR A 44 -0.35 10.24 -4.29
C THR A 44 -1.16 11.46 -4.71
N TYR A 45 -2.49 11.42 -4.59
CA TYR A 45 -3.35 12.51 -5.02
C TYR A 45 -3.49 13.61 -3.95
N PHE A 46 -3.71 13.24 -2.69
CA PHE A 46 -4.01 14.20 -1.62
C PHE A 46 -2.77 14.67 -0.86
N LEU A 47 -1.80 13.78 -0.60
CA LEU A 47 -0.67 14.10 0.28
C LEU A 47 0.59 14.51 -0.50
N ALA A 48 0.88 13.85 -1.61
CA ALA A 48 2.08 14.16 -2.40
C ALA A 48 2.19 15.64 -2.86
N PRO A 49 1.12 16.35 -3.29
CA PRO A 49 1.25 17.76 -3.65
C PRO A 49 1.63 18.63 -2.45
N GLY A 50 1.03 18.42 -1.28
CA GLY A 50 1.37 19.18 -0.06
C GLY A 50 2.81 18.95 0.40
N PHE A 51 3.31 17.72 0.28
CA PHE A 51 4.72 17.44 0.56
C PHE A 51 5.68 18.06 -0.45
N LYS A 52 5.30 18.14 -1.73
CA LYS A 52 6.12 18.78 -2.77
C LYS A 52 6.23 20.29 -2.53
N ASP A 53 5.11 20.93 -2.19
CA ASP A 53 5.06 22.37 -1.91
C ASP A 53 5.93 22.72 -0.67
N ALA A 54 5.80 21.94 0.40
CA ALA A 54 6.67 22.08 1.57
C ALA A 54 8.16 21.82 1.27
N LEU A 55 8.49 20.90 0.35
CA LEU A 55 9.87 20.68 -0.09
C LEU A 55 10.44 21.85 -0.91
N GLN A 56 9.60 22.60 -1.61
CA GLN A 56 10.02 23.77 -2.38
C GLN A 56 10.40 24.94 -1.47
N HIS A 57 9.79 25.03 -0.28
CA HIS A 57 10.14 26.02 0.73
C HIS A 57 11.31 25.58 1.63
N ASP A 58 11.52 24.28 1.82
CA ASP A 58 12.58 23.75 2.69
C ASP A 58 13.31 22.52 2.08
N PRO A 59 14.16 22.74 1.05
CA PRO A 59 14.72 21.66 0.22
C PRO A 59 15.75 20.78 0.94
N SER A 60 16.34 21.26 2.04
CA SER A 60 17.31 20.51 2.85
C SER A 60 16.66 19.49 3.78
N ASN A 61 15.33 19.46 3.86
CA ASN A 61 14.62 18.64 4.83
C ASN A 61 14.47 17.19 4.35
N THR A 62 15.51 16.38 4.59
CA THR A 62 15.65 15.00 4.11
C THR A 62 14.50 14.09 4.58
N LEU A 63 13.95 14.35 5.77
CA LEU A 63 12.81 13.63 6.33
C LEU A 63 11.56 13.81 5.46
N LEU A 64 11.28 15.05 5.04
CA LEU A 64 10.12 15.37 4.23
C LEU A 64 10.21 14.72 2.84
N LYS A 65 11.42 14.65 2.28
CA LYS A 65 11.71 13.96 1.02
C LYS A 65 11.52 12.45 1.12
N LEU A 66 11.87 11.85 2.26
CA LEU A 66 11.65 10.43 2.52
C LEU A 66 10.16 10.13 2.67
N THR A 67 9.45 10.94 3.46
CA THR A 67 8.00 10.80 3.69
C THR A 67 7.21 10.96 2.39
N ALA A 68 7.54 11.97 1.58
CA ALA A 68 6.89 12.19 0.28
C ALA A 68 7.00 10.98 -0.66
N ASN A 69 8.14 10.28 -0.64
CA ASN A 69 8.44 9.20 -1.59
C ASN A 69 8.16 7.78 -1.07
N TYR A 70 8.11 7.56 0.24
CA TYR A 70 8.02 6.20 0.82
C TYR A 70 6.85 5.99 1.77
N ALA A 71 6.25 7.05 2.32
CA ALA A 71 5.18 6.87 3.31
C ALA A 71 3.93 6.21 2.72
N TYR A 72 3.64 6.41 1.42
CA TYR A 72 2.53 5.72 0.76
C TYR A 72 2.65 4.19 0.82
N ILE A 73 3.88 3.65 0.75
CA ILE A 73 4.12 2.20 0.81
C ILE A 73 3.79 1.69 2.20
N VAL A 74 4.23 2.41 3.24
CA VAL A 74 3.97 2.04 4.63
C VAL A 74 2.46 2.04 4.89
N VAL A 75 1.76 3.11 4.51
CA VAL A 75 0.31 3.24 4.69
C VAL A 75 -0.46 2.15 3.94
N ALA A 76 -0.11 1.92 2.67
CA ALA A 76 -0.75 0.89 1.85
C ALA A 76 -0.50 -0.53 2.39
N CYS A 77 0.73 -0.82 2.86
CA CYS A 77 1.05 -2.09 3.51
C CYS A 77 0.24 -2.28 4.80
N THR A 78 0.16 -1.27 5.67
CA THR A 78 -0.60 -1.36 6.92
C THR A 78 -2.09 -1.60 6.65
N CYS A 79 -2.69 -0.88 5.70
CA CYS A 79 -4.08 -1.12 5.28
C CYS A 79 -4.29 -2.54 4.74
N SER A 80 -3.37 -3.02 3.91
CA SER A 80 -3.45 -4.36 3.30
C SER A 80 -3.34 -5.47 4.33
N ILE A 81 -2.40 -5.35 5.27
CA ILE A 81 -2.22 -6.31 6.36
C ILE A 81 -3.47 -6.33 7.26
N TRP A 82 -4.03 -5.16 7.58
CA TRP A 82 -5.25 -5.08 8.39
C TRP A 82 -6.45 -5.74 7.69
N ALA A 83 -6.65 -5.48 6.39
CA ALA A 83 -7.70 -6.13 5.62
C ALA A 83 -7.48 -7.65 5.52
N TRP A 84 -6.23 -8.09 5.35
CA TRP A 84 -5.89 -9.51 5.34
C TRP A 84 -6.27 -10.20 6.65
N PHE A 85 -5.89 -9.61 7.80
CA PHE A 85 -6.29 -10.11 9.11
C PHE A 85 -7.80 -10.22 9.25
N ARG A 86 -8.55 -9.23 8.78
CA ARG A 86 -10.00 -9.21 8.85
C ARG A 86 -10.67 -10.28 7.96
N ILE A 87 -10.09 -10.62 6.82
CA ILE A 87 -10.70 -11.54 5.83
C ILE A 87 -10.38 -13.01 6.13
N PHE A 88 -9.18 -13.28 6.66
CA PHE A 88 -8.64 -14.64 6.83
C PHE A 88 -8.52 -15.09 8.28
N ARG A 89 -8.49 -14.17 9.25
CA ARG A 89 -8.38 -14.51 10.68
C ARG A 89 -9.71 -14.35 11.41
N ASN A 90 -10.79 -14.80 10.77
CA ASN A 90 -12.15 -14.78 11.30
C ASN A 90 -12.65 -16.20 11.57
#